data_AF-A0A928ZVA7-F1
#
_entry.id   AF-A0A928ZVA7-F1
#
_cell.length_a   1.000
_cell.length_b   1.000
_cell.length_c   1.000
_cell.angle_alpha   90.00
_cell.angle_beta   90.00
_cell.angle_gamma   90.00
#
_symmetry.space_group_name_H-M   'P 1'
#
loop_
_entity.id
_entity.type
_entity.pdbx_description
1 polymer ?
#
loop_
_entity_poly.entity_id
_entity_poly.type
_entity_poly.pdbx_seq_one_letter_code
_entity_poly.pdbx_strand_id
1 'polypeptide(L)' 'MLIDQYRPFVEHHVKQSEHQWLLTEYQGLDASFLLTSVPVEIALADLYEGVGFESSEKSFD' A
#
# COMPACT_ATOMS: atom_id res chain seq x y z
N MET A 1 -5.53 -0.81 8.47
CA MET A 1 -4.79 -0.89 7.18
C MET A 1 -5.80 -1.20 6.10
N LEU A 2 -5.73 -0.49 4.98
CA LEU A 2 -6.57 -0.70 3.80
C LEU A 2 -5.64 -0.85 2.59
N ILE A 3 -5.89 -1.86 1.77
CA ILE A 3 -5.13 -2.17 0.56
C ILE A 3 -6.05 -1.93 -0.64
N ASP A 4 -5.66 -1.07 -1.56
CA ASP A 4 -6.38 -0.83 -2.82
C ASP A 4 -6.14 -2.02 -3.76
N GLN A 5 -7.20 -2.60 -4.33
CA GLN A 5 -7.08 -3.78 -5.18
C GLN A 5 -6.77 -3.45 -6.65
N TYR A 6 -6.92 -2.19 -7.07
CA TYR A 6 -6.81 -1.79 -8.47
C TYR A 6 -5.51 -1.06 -8.79
N ARG A 7 -4.74 -0.69 -7.79
CA ARG A 7 -3.45 -0.01 -7.94
C ARG A 7 -2.54 -0.31 -6.73
N PRO A 8 -1.21 -0.21 -6.88
CA PRO A 8 -0.27 -0.31 -5.75
C PRO A 8 -0.46 0.87 -4.79
N PHE A 9 -1.39 0.75 -3.84
CA PHE A 9 -1.73 1.80 -2.89
C PHE A 9 -2.23 1.23 -1.56
N VAL A 10 -1.63 1.68 -0.45
CA VAL A 10 -1.97 1.22 0.90
C VAL A 10 -2.18 2.43 1.82
N GLU A 11 -3.26 2.40 2.59
CA GLU A 11 -3.50 3.30 3.72
C GLU A 11 -3.16 2.59 5.04
N HIS A 12 -2.11 3.05 5.69
CA HIS A 12 -1.70 2.57 7.00
C HIS A 12 -2.17 3.51 8.10
N HIS A 13 -2.92 2.97 9.06
CA HIS A 13 -3.44 3.71 10.20
C HIS A 13 -2.77 3.21 11.48
N VAL A 14 -2.01 4.07 12.15
CA VAL A 14 -1.34 3.74 13.42
C VAL A 14 -1.92 4.59 14.54
N LYS A 15 -2.42 3.94 15.60
CA LYS A 15 -2.96 4.64 16.78
C LYS A 15 -1.83 5.39 17.49
N GLN A 16 -2.02 6.68 17.73
CA GLN A 16 -1.07 7.52 18.48
C GLN A 16 -1.53 7.74 19.91
N SER A 17 -2.83 7.97 20.11
CA SER A 17 -3.45 8.15 21.43
C SER A 17 -4.97 7.92 21.35
N GLU A 18 -5.73 8.25 22.39
CA GLU A 18 -7.19 8.18 22.33
C GLU A 18 -7.74 9.09 21.22
N HIS A 19 -8.57 8.51 20.35
CA HIS A 19 -9.19 9.20 19.20
C HIS A 19 -8.20 9.82 18.19
N GLN A 20 -6.90 9.52 18.26
CA GLN A 20 -5.90 10.04 17.33
C GLN A 20 -5.18 8.90 16.60
N TRP A 21 -5.19 9.01 15.27
CA TRP A 21 -4.59 8.06 14.36
C TRP A 21 -3.72 8.80 13.36
N LEU A 22 -2.51 8.29 13.14
CA LEU A 22 -1.67 8.72 12.04
C LEU A 22 -2.05 7.90 10.81
N LEU A 23 -2.46 8.59 9.75
CA LEU A 23 -2.63 8.02 8.41
C LEU A 23 -1.33 8.23 7.63
N THR A 24 -0.83 7.16 7.02
CA THR A 24 0.26 7.22 6.06
C THR A 24 -0.16 6.48 4.79
N GLU A 25 0.02 7.13 3.65
CA GLU A 25 -0.29 6.58 2.34
C GLU A 25 1.00 6.13 1.67
N TYR A 26 0.98 4.93 1.12
CA TYR A 26 2.08 4.35 0.34
C TYR A 26 1.58 4.10 -1.07
N GLN A 27 2.35 4.51 -2.06
CA GLN A 27 2.01 4.37 -3.46
C GLN A 27 3.22 3.84 -4.23
N GLY A 28 2.96 2.97 -5.21
CA GLY A 28 4.00 2.40 -6.06
C GLY A 28 4.58 1.10 -5.48
N LEU A 29 5.10 0.25 -6.37
CA LEU A 29 5.66 -1.05 -5.97
C LEU A 29 7.03 -0.92 -5.27
N ASP A 30 7.68 0.24 -5.40
CA ASP A 30 8.94 0.60 -4.76
C ASP A 30 8.78 1.03 -3.28
N ALA A 31 7.54 1.25 -2.82
CA ALA A 31 7.27 1.59 -1.43
C ALA A 31 7.31 0.37 -0.50
N SER A 32 7.68 0.61 0.76
CA SER A 32 7.56 -0.36 1.86
C SER A 32 7.01 0.32 3.12
N PHE A 33 6.47 -0.48 4.04
CA PHE A 33 6.03 -0.01 5.34
C PHE A 33 6.33 -1.02 6.46
N LEU A 34 6.57 -0.50 7.66
CA LEU A 34 6.78 -1.32 8.86
C LEU A 34 5.47 -1.45 9.64
N LEU A 35 5.09 -2.68 10.00
CA LEU A 35 4.07 -2.91 11.01
C LEU A 35 4.66 -2.62 12.39
N THR A 36 4.07 -1.69 13.13
CA THR A 36 4.59 -1.32 14.46
C THR A 36 4.24 -2.35 15.54
N SER A 37 3.13 -3.08 15.37
CA SER A 37 2.68 -4.12 16.31
C SER A 37 3.47 -5.42 16.20
N VAL A 38 4.03 -5.71 15.02
CA VAL A 38 4.89 -6.89 14.77
C VAL A 38 6.01 -6.40 13.86
N PRO A 39 7.29 -6.48 14.23
CA PRO A 39 8.40 -5.83 13.53
C PRO A 39 8.73 -6.51 12.19
N VAL A 40 7.80 -6.39 11.24
CA VAL A 40 7.86 -6.93 9.90
C VAL A 40 7.73 -5.76 8.94
N GLU A 41 8.69 -5.67 8.03
CA GLU A 41 8.62 -4.77 6.88
C GLU A 41 7.88 -5.48 5.75
N ILE A 42 6.97 -4.76 5.11
CA ILE A 42 6.19 -5.24 3.97
C ILE A 42 6.52 -4.33 2.78
N ALA A 43 7.11 -4.90 1.73
CA ALA A 43 7.23 -4.23 0.44
C ALA A 43 5.91 -4.32 -0.33
N LEU A 44 5.49 -3.24 -0.99
CA LEU A 44 4.30 -3.28 -1.84
C LEU A 44 4.50 -4.22 -3.03
N ALA A 45 5.72 -4.37 -3.55
CA ALA A 45 6.03 -5.37 -4.57
C ALA A 45 5.64 -6.80 -4.15
N ASP A 46 5.95 -7.19 -2.91
CA ASP A 46 5.59 -8.51 -2.39
C ASP A 46 4.10 -8.60 -2.08
N LEU A 47 3.49 -7.52 -1.57
CA LEU A 47 2.07 -7.47 -1.24
C LEU A 47 1.17 -7.65 -2.47
N TYR A 48 1.61 -7.16 -3.62
CA TYR A 48 0.91 -7.25 -4.90
C TYR A 48 1.48 -8.32 -5.83
N GLU A 49 2.28 -9.26 -5.31
CA GLU A 49 2.80 -10.38 -6.10
C GLU A 49 1.65 -11.14 -6.77
N GLY A 50 1.75 -11.35 -8.09
CA GLY A 50 0.72 -12.02 -8.88
C GLY A 50 -0.48 -11.14 -9.28
N VAL A 51 -0.52 -9.87 -8.86
CA VAL A 51 -1.54 -8.92 -9.31
C VAL A 51 -1.06 -8.21 -10.59
N GLY A 52 -1.78 -8.44 -11.69
CA GLY A 52 -1.55 -7.72 -12.95
C GLY A 52 -2.32 -6.41 -12.97
N PHE A 53 -1.62 -5.28 -12.94
CA PHE A 53 -2.23 -3.98 -13.16
C PHE A 53 -2.26 -3.70 -14.67
N GLU A 54 -3.44 -3.44 -15.23
CA GLU A 54 -3.51 -2.99 -16.62
C GLU A 54 -2.75 -1.67 -16.74
N SER A 55 -1.66 -1.67 -17.52
CA SER A 55 -1.03 -0.43 -17.97
C SER A 55 -2.07 0.30 -18.80
N SER A 56 -2.46 1.51 -18.39
CA SER A 56 -3.36 2.36 -19.15
C SER A 56 -2.67 2.91 -20.40
N GLU A 57 -2.28 2.04 -21.32
CA GLU A 57 -1.78 2.35 -22.65
C GLU A 57 -2.72 1.70 -23.67
N LYS A 58 -3.97 2.15 -23.67
CA LYS A 58 -4.82 1.98 -24.86
C LYS A 58 -4.55 3.15 -25.79
N SER A 59 -3.50 3.03 -26.60
CA SER A 59 -3.37 3.80 -27.83
C SER A 59 -4.35 3.19 -28.83
N PHE A 60 -5.44 3.90 -29.13
CA PHE A 60 -6.33 3.58 -30.24
C PHE A 60 -5.70 4.19 -31.50
N ASP A 61 -5.24 3.36 -32.42
CA ASP A 61 -4.95 3.73 -33.82
C ASP A 61 -6.25 3.62 -34.64
#